data_AF-A0A9N7N8I2-F1
#
_entry.id   AF-A0A9N7N8I2-F1
#
_cell.length_a   1.000
_cell.length_b   1.000
_cell.length_c   1.000
_cell.angle_alpha   90.00
_cell.angle_beta   90.00
_cell.angle_gamma   90.00
#
_symmetry.space_group_name_H-M   'P 1'
#
loop_
_entity.id
_entity.type
_entity.pdbx_description
1 polymer ?
#
loop_
_entity_poly.entity_id
_entity_poly.type
_entity_poly.pdbx_seq_one_letter_code
_entity_poly.pdbx_strand_id
1 'polypeptide(L)'
;MRLILSLSNNYQDFGGRPQYVSWAKNAGAQTKSDDDFYTNEVVKEYYKRHVQRVLNRINTITGVAYKDDPTIMAWELINEPRCQADYSGDTVNAWVQEMASHVKSIDSKHLLEVGMEGFYGDSFPDRKQYNPGYQVGTDFITTNLIEEIDFTTIHAYPDA
;
A
#
# COMPACT_ATOMS: atom_id res chain seq x y z
N MET A 1 -21.51 -10.72 -5.11
CA MET A 1 -20.27 -10.64 -4.32
C MET A 1 -19.32 -9.69 -5.03
N ARG A 2 -18.57 -8.87 -4.30
CA ARG A 2 -17.51 -8.00 -4.83
C ARG A 2 -16.20 -8.30 -4.11
N LEU A 3 -15.07 -7.93 -4.69
CA LEU A 3 -13.74 -8.19 -4.14
C LEU A 3 -12.98 -6.87 -3.91
N ILE A 4 -12.25 -6.79 -2.80
CA ILE A 4 -11.14 -5.85 -2.59
C ILE A 4 -9.86 -6.67 -2.69
N LEU A 5 -8.90 -6.22 -3.50
CA LEU A 5 -7.69 -6.98 -3.81
C LEU A 5 -6.44 -6.21 -3.36
N SER A 6 -5.77 -6.73 -2.34
CA SER A 6 -4.47 -6.23 -1.87
C SER A 6 -3.34 -6.60 -2.80
N LEU A 7 -2.56 -5.59 -3.19
CA LEU A 7 -1.50 -5.68 -4.20
C LEU A 7 -0.15 -6.09 -3.60
N SER A 8 0.02 -5.96 -2.29
CA SER A 8 1.21 -6.40 -1.55
C SER A 8 0.90 -6.53 -0.06
N ASN A 9 1.85 -7.05 0.70
CA ASN A 9 1.74 -7.21 2.14
C ASN A 9 2.87 -6.47 2.87
N ASN A 10 2.58 -5.83 4.00
CA ASN A 10 3.61 -5.41 4.95
C ASN A 10 4.47 -6.59 5.40
N TYR A 11 3.82 -7.66 5.84
CA TYR A 11 4.45 -8.81 6.46
C TYR A 11 5.04 -9.78 5.44
N GLN A 12 5.84 -10.72 5.93
CA GLN A 12 6.49 -11.75 5.11
C GLN A 12 5.53 -12.79 4.51
N ASP A 13 4.29 -12.87 5.00
CA ASP A 13 3.31 -13.82 4.49
C ASP A 13 3.02 -13.55 3.01
N PHE A 14 3.18 -14.60 2.19
CA PHE A 14 3.17 -14.55 0.72
C PHE A 14 4.29 -13.70 0.09
N GLY A 15 5.34 -13.38 0.85
CA GLY A 15 6.53 -12.64 0.42
C GLY A 15 6.58 -11.21 0.98
N GLY A 16 5.55 -10.41 0.66
CA GLY A 16 5.40 -9.02 1.08
C GLY A 16 6.61 -8.12 0.83
N ARG A 17 6.63 -6.97 1.51
CA ARG A 17 7.69 -5.95 1.37
C ARG A 17 9.11 -6.50 1.56
N PRO A 18 9.40 -7.40 2.53
CA PRO A 18 10.75 -7.89 2.74
C PRO A 18 11.27 -8.66 1.52
N GLN A 19 10.39 -9.37 0.81
CA GLN A 19 10.76 -10.12 -0.38
C GLN A 19 11.14 -9.21 -1.56
N TYR A 20 10.45 -8.08 -1.74
CA TYR A 20 10.79 -7.09 -2.76
C TYR A 20 12.18 -6.48 -2.49
N VAL A 21 12.46 -6.10 -1.24
CA VAL A 21 13.76 -5.58 -0.82
C VAL A 21 14.87 -6.62 -1.01
N SER A 22 14.60 -7.89 -0.68
CA SER A 22 15.52 -9.01 -0.91
C SER A 22 15.85 -9.21 -2.40
N TRP A 23 14.85 -9.14 -3.28
CA TRP A 23 15.09 -9.23 -4.73
C TRP A 23 15.97 -8.09 -5.24
N ALA A 24 15.72 -6.85 -4.80
CA ALA A 24 16.52 -5.71 -5.22
C ALA A 24 17.97 -5.84 -4.72
N LYS A 25 18.16 -6.29 -3.47
CA LYS A 25 19.48 -6.58 -2.91
C LYS A 25 20.24 -7.62 -3.71
N ASN A 26 19.58 -8.72 -4.09
CA ASN A 26 20.17 -9.77 -4.91
C ASN A 26 20.49 -9.29 -6.33
N ALA A 27 19.76 -8.30 -6.84
CA ALA A 27 20.03 -7.62 -8.11
C ALA A 27 21.11 -6.52 -8.01
N GLY A 28 21.70 -6.30 -6.83
CA GLY A 28 22.80 -5.35 -6.60
C GLY A 28 22.38 -3.96 -6.09
N ALA A 29 21.09 -3.74 -5.83
CA ALA A 29 20.63 -2.50 -5.22
C ALA A 29 21.12 -2.39 -3.76
N GLN A 30 21.42 -1.17 -3.33
CA GLN A 30 21.80 -0.90 -1.94
C GLN A 30 20.53 -0.78 -1.09
N THR A 31 20.32 -1.74 -0.18
CA THR A 31 19.23 -1.74 0.80
C THR A 31 19.78 -2.04 2.20
N LYS A 32 19.14 -1.44 3.20
CA LYS A 32 19.46 -1.43 4.63
C LYS A 32 18.34 -2.08 5.46
N SER A 33 17.08 -1.93 5.07
CA SER A 33 15.93 -2.46 5.82
C SER A 33 14.73 -2.73 4.92
N ASP A 34 13.71 -3.38 5.46
CA ASP A 34 12.45 -3.65 4.77
C ASP A 34 11.69 -2.36 4.40
N ASP A 35 11.95 -1.26 5.10
CA ASP A 35 11.36 0.05 4.82
C ASP A 35 11.93 0.70 3.54
N ASP A 36 13.03 0.17 2.99
CA ASP A 36 13.50 0.57 1.65
C ASP A 36 12.49 0.20 0.55
N PHE A 37 11.47 -0.61 0.87
CA PHE A 37 10.31 -0.80 0.02
C PHE A 37 9.65 0.52 -0.38
N TYR A 38 9.65 1.52 0.52
CA TYR A 38 9.01 2.81 0.29
C TYR A 38 9.90 3.81 -0.45
N THR A 39 11.23 3.65 -0.41
CA THR A 39 12.17 4.69 -0.85
C THR A 39 13.11 4.26 -1.96
N ASN A 40 13.44 2.97 -2.08
CA ASN A 40 14.37 2.48 -3.08
C ASN A 40 13.72 2.41 -4.46
N GLU A 41 14.26 3.15 -5.43
CA GLU A 41 13.70 3.25 -6.79
C GLU A 41 13.59 1.89 -7.52
N VAL A 42 14.54 0.97 -7.31
CA VAL A 42 14.48 -0.37 -7.91
C VAL A 42 13.32 -1.17 -7.32
N VAL A 43 13.11 -1.06 -6.00
CA VAL A 43 12.01 -1.74 -5.32
C VAL A 43 10.65 -1.18 -5.73
N LYS A 44 10.51 0.15 -5.77
CA LYS A 44 9.30 0.83 -6.25
C LYS A 44 8.95 0.42 -7.69
N GLU A 45 9.96 0.30 -8.56
CA GLU A 45 9.76 -0.16 -9.94
C GLU A 45 9.27 -1.62 -10.00
N TYR A 46 9.76 -2.50 -9.13
CA TYR A 46 9.23 -3.88 -9.05
C TYR A 46 7.76 -3.89 -8.67
N TYR A 47 7.35 -3.10 -7.68
CA TYR A 47 5.95 -2.97 -7.29
C TYR A 47 5.11 -2.42 -8.44
N LYS A 48 5.53 -1.32 -9.09
CA LYS A 48 4.82 -0.72 -10.23
C LYS A 48 4.61 -1.70 -11.39
N ARG A 49 5.62 -2.53 -11.70
CA ARG A 49 5.52 -3.60 -12.70
C ARG A 49 4.56 -4.70 -12.29
N HIS A 50 4.56 -5.09 -11.01
CA HIS A 50 3.60 -6.05 -10.49
C HIS A 50 2.16 -5.53 -10.64
N VAL A 51 1.89 -4.30 -10.20
CA VAL A 51 0.60 -3.62 -10.35
C VAL A 51 0.17 -3.57 -11.81
N GLN A 52 1.06 -3.12 -12.71
CA GLN A 52 0.78 -3.08 -14.14
C GLN A 52 0.42 -4.46 -14.70
N ARG A 53 1.09 -5.51 -14.24
CA ARG A 53 0.81 -6.89 -14.67
C ARG A 53 -0.55 -7.39 -14.18
N VAL A 54 -0.91 -7.10 -12.92
CA VAL A 54 -2.17 -7.52 -12.30
C VAL A 54 -3.35 -6.79 -12.93
N LEU A 55 -3.32 -5.46 -13.00
CA LEU A 55 -4.45 -4.67 -13.51
C LEU A 55 -4.73 -4.97 -15.00
N ASN A 56 -3.70 -5.20 -15.81
CA ASN A 56 -3.84 -5.55 -17.22
C ASN A 56 -4.01 -7.07 -17.47
N ARG A 57 -4.16 -7.89 -16.43
CA ARG A 57 -4.39 -9.32 -16.59
C ARG A 57 -5.77 -9.56 -17.21
N ILE A 58 -5.79 -10.22 -18.36
CA ILE A 58 -7.02 -10.79 -18.92
C ILE A 58 -7.35 -12.06 -18.15
N ASN A 59 -8.50 -12.06 -17.48
CA ASN A 59 -9.05 -13.23 -16.83
C ASN A 59 -9.32 -14.32 -17.89
N THR A 60 -8.76 -15.51 -17.71
CA THR A 60 -8.87 -16.60 -18.71
C THR A 60 -10.26 -17.24 -18.77
N ILE A 61 -11.14 -16.96 -17.80
CA ILE A 61 -12.51 -17.47 -17.75
C ILE A 61 -13.47 -16.46 -18.37
N THR A 62 -13.41 -15.19 -17.94
CA THR A 62 -14.35 -14.16 -18.41
C THR A 62 -13.89 -13.46 -19.69
N GLY A 63 -12.59 -13.52 -20.01
CA GLY A 63 -12.00 -12.79 -21.13
C GLY A 63 -11.87 -11.28 -20.88
N VAL A 64 -12.18 -10.81 -19.68
CA VAL A 64 -12.16 -9.38 -19.30
C VAL A 64 -10.84 -9.06 -18.58
N ALA A 65 -10.22 -7.93 -18.88
CA ALA A 65 -9.08 -7.45 -18.11
C ALA A 65 -9.50 -7.05 -16.70
N TYR A 66 -8.68 -7.30 -15.68
CA TYR A 66 -9.07 -6.99 -14.30
C TYR A 66 -9.45 -5.52 -14.09
N LYS A 67 -8.72 -4.58 -14.72
CA LYS A 67 -9.08 -3.15 -14.74
C LYS A 67 -10.45 -2.82 -15.36
N ASP A 68 -11.07 -3.77 -16.05
CA ASP A 68 -12.37 -3.64 -16.69
C ASP A 68 -13.46 -4.55 -16.07
N ASP A 69 -13.12 -5.35 -15.05
CA ASP A 69 -14.03 -6.34 -14.46
C ASP A 69 -14.79 -5.77 -13.24
N PRO A 70 -16.10 -5.49 -13.34
CA PRO A 70 -16.83 -4.84 -12.28
C PRO A 70 -16.96 -5.71 -11.01
N THR A 71 -16.62 -7.00 -11.06
CA THR A 71 -16.60 -7.88 -9.88
C THR A 71 -15.61 -7.36 -8.83
N ILE A 72 -14.53 -6.72 -9.26
CA ILE A 72 -13.59 -6.03 -8.39
C ILE A 72 -14.25 -4.71 -7.97
N MET A 73 -14.27 -4.44 -6.67
CA MET A 73 -14.77 -3.17 -6.12
C MET A 73 -13.62 -2.18 -5.97
N ALA A 74 -12.50 -2.62 -5.40
CA ALA A 74 -11.36 -1.77 -5.11
C ALA A 74 -10.03 -2.50 -5.21
N TRP A 75 -8.98 -1.72 -5.46
CA TRP A 75 -7.59 -2.09 -5.24
C TRP A 75 -7.15 -1.59 -3.86
N GLU A 76 -6.33 -2.39 -3.18
CA GLU A 76 -5.66 -2.03 -1.92
C GLU A 76 -4.14 -1.98 -2.19
N LEU A 77 -3.49 -0.85 -1.88
CA LEU A 77 -2.05 -0.68 -2.18
C LEU A 77 -1.16 -1.65 -1.39
N ILE A 78 -1.37 -1.76 -0.08
CA ILE A 78 -0.62 -2.65 0.81
C ILE A 78 -1.51 -3.05 1.97
N ASN A 79 -1.52 -4.33 2.31
CA ASN A 79 -2.04 -4.74 3.61
C ASN A 79 -1.15 -4.19 4.74
N GLU A 80 -1.75 -3.41 5.64
CA GLU A 80 -1.22 -2.95 6.93
C GLU A 80 0.18 -2.28 6.85
N PRO A 81 0.38 -1.22 6.05
CA PRO A 81 1.69 -0.58 5.91
C PRO A 81 2.19 -0.01 7.24
N ARG A 82 3.50 -0.16 7.48
CA ARG A 82 4.23 0.35 8.64
C ARG A 82 5.64 0.76 8.20
N CYS A 83 6.23 1.77 8.82
CA CYS A 83 7.59 2.25 8.58
C CYS A 83 8.28 2.53 9.91
N GLN A 84 9.38 1.85 10.19
CA GLN A 84 10.18 2.06 11.41
C GLN A 84 11.34 3.03 11.19
N ALA A 85 11.74 3.24 9.93
CA ALA A 85 12.76 4.21 9.54
C ALA A 85 12.29 5.66 9.69
N ASP A 86 10.98 5.92 9.67
CA ASP A 86 10.39 7.25 9.74
C ASP A 86 9.03 7.24 10.47
N TYR A 87 9.00 7.80 11.68
CA TYR A 87 7.79 7.91 12.49
C TYR A 87 6.91 9.12 12.19
N SER A 88 7.37 10.06 11.35
CA SER A 88 6.56 11.24 10.96
C SER A 88 5.35 10.85 10.12
N GLY A 89 5.46 9.74 9.37
CA GLY A 89 4.47 9.30 8.37
C GLY A 89 4.78 9.79 6.95
N ASP A 90 5.73 10.72 6.77
CA ASP A 90 6.03 11.34 5.48
C ASP A 90 6.51 10.32 4.44
N THR A 91 7.34 9.36 4.85
CA THR A 91 7.84 8.31 3.94
C THR A 91 6.72 7.46 3.35
N VAL A 92 5.78 7.00 4.17
CA VAL A 92 4.64 6.21 3.69
C VAL A 92 3.70 7.09 2.87
N ASN A 93 3.45 8.32 3.32
CA ASN A 93 2.58 9.26 2.62
C ASN A 93 3.08 9.57 1.19
N ALA A 94 4.38 9.85 1.04
CA ALA A 94 4.99 10.09 -0.28
C ALA A 94 4.91 8.85 -1.19
N TRP A 95 5.13 7.66 -0.62
CA TRP A 95 4.98 6.41 -1.38
C TRP A 95 3.54 6.17 -1.81
N VAL A 96 2.56 6.41 -0.93
CA VAL A 96 1.13 6.27 -1.25
C VAL A 96 0.75 7.22 -2.38
N GLN A 97 1.16 8.50 -2.32
CA GLN A 97 0.91 9.46 -3.39
C GLN A 97 1.45 8.95 -4.73
N GLU A 98 2.70 8.49 -4.76
CA GLU A 98 3.33 7.98 -5.98
C GLU A 98 2.63 6.74 -6.55
N MET A 99 2.29 5.77 -5.69
CA MET A 99 1.67 4.52 -6.12
C MET A 99 0.20 4.67 -6.46
N ALA A 100 -0.52 5.54 -5.77
CA ALA A 100 -1.93 5.82 -6.06
C ALA A 100 -2.08 6.50 -7.42
N SER A 101 -1.26 7.52 -7.72
CA SER A 101 -1.22 8.13 -9.05
C SER A 101 -0.85 7.11 -10.13
N HIS A 102 0.10 6.20 -9.86
CA HIS A 102 0.46 5.12 -10.80
C HIS A 102 -0.71 4.16 -11.06
N VAL A 103 -1.39 3.67 -10.02
CA VAL A 103 -2.57 2.81 -10.14
C VAL A 103 -3.67 3.51 -10.95
N LYS A 104 -4.02 4.74 -10.59
CA LYS A 104 -5.07 5.52 -11.27
C LYS A 104 -4.74 5.86 -12.72
N SER A 105 -3.45 5.97 -13.07
CA SER A 105 -3.01 6.14 -14.46
C SER A 105 -3.30 4.90 -15.33
N ILE A 106 -3.38 3.71 -14.72
CA ILE A 106 -3.68 2.44 -15.39
C ILE A 106 -5.18 2.16 -15.35
N ASP A 107 -5.81 2.36 -14.19
CA ASP A 107 -7.21 2.05 -13.92
C ASP A 107 -7.87 3.17 -13.12
N SER A 108 -8.72 3.94 -13.81
CA SER A 108 -9.53 5.01 -13.22
C SER A 108 -11.00 4.60 -12.99
N LYS A 109 -11.33 3.30 -13.13
CA LYS A 109 -12.70 2.79 -12.96
C LYS A 109 -12.94 2.24 -11.56
N HIS A 110 -11.97 1.51 -11.02
CA HIS A 110 -12.07 0.91 -9.70
C HIS A 110 -11.73 1.91 -8.59
N LEU A 111 -12.32 1.68 -7.42
CA LEU A 111 -11.93 2.39 -6.21
C LEU A 111 -10.50 1.99 -5.81
N LEU A 112 -9.83 2.86 -5.07
CA LEU A 112 -8.50 2.65 -4.54
C LEU A 112 -8.48 3.08 -3.08
N GLU A 113 -7.93 2.21 -2.25
CA GLU A 113 -7.57 2.57 -0.88
C GLU A 113 -6.17 2.03 -0.53
N VAL A 114 -5.72 2.33 0.68
CA VAL A 114 -4.31 2.15 1.07
C VAL A 114 -4.05 0.79 1.73
N GLY A 115 -4.97 0.32 2.57
CA GLY A 115 -4.89 -0.87 3.42
C GLY A 115 -4.41 -0.56 4.84
N MET A 116 -4.70 0.63 5.35
CA MET A 116 -4.18 1.10 6.63
C MET A 116 -4.90 0.45 7.82
N GLU A 117 -4.14 0.21 8.88
CA GLU A 117 -4.69 -0.19 10.17
C GLU A 117 -5.40 0.97 10.88
N GLY A 118 -5.14 2.22 10.48
CA GLY A 118 -5.85 3.41 10.97
C GLY A 118 -5.08 4.26 12.00
N PHE A 119 -3.78 4.05 12.19
CA PHE A 119 -3.01 4.78 13.20
C PHE A 119 -2.81 6.26 12.84
N TYR A 120 -3.11 7.14 13.79
CA TYR A 120 -2.88 8.58 13.65
C TYR A 120 -1.40 8.94 13.81
N GLY A 121 -0.92 9.86 12.96
CA GLY A 121 0.44 10.39 12.96
C GLY A 121 0.58 11.75 13.64
N ASP A 122 1.70 12.42 13.37
CA ASP A 122 2.07 13.69 14.02
C ASP A 122 1.36 14.93 13.44
N SER A 123 0.67 14.82 12.30
CA SER A 123 -0.10 15.95 11.74
C SER A 123 -1.30 16.35 12.62
N PHE A 124 -1.86 15.42 13.39
CA PHE A 124 -2.93 15.66 14.36
C PHE A 124 -2.60 14.98 15.69
N PRO A 125 -1.68 15.55 16.49
CA PRO A 125 -1.11 14.87 17.66
C PRO A 125 -2.16 14.51 18.72
N ASP A 126 -3.21 15.33 18.88
CA ASP A 126 -4.32 15.05 19.80
C ASP A 126 -5.06 13.76 19.45
N ARG A 127 -5.02 13.29 18.20
CA ARG A 127 -5.67 12.04 17.78
C ARG A 127 -4.86 10.80 18.15
N LYS A 128 -3.55 10.94 18.41
CA LYS A 128 -2.69 9.78 18.76
C LYS A 128 -3.12 9.10 20.06
N GLN A 129 -3.90 9.78 20.92
CA GLN A 129 -4.49 9.18 22.12
C GLN A 129 -5.45 8.01 21.81
N TYR A 130 -5.95 7.92 20.58
CA TYR A 130 -6.83 6.82 20.13
C TYR A 130 -6.06 5.62 19.57
N ASN A 131 -4.74 5.74 19.38
CA ASN A 131 -3.89 4.60 19.01
C ASN A 131 -3.67 3.70 20.24
N PRO A 132 -3.36 2.40 20.06
CA PRO A 132 -3.09 1.42 21.14
C PRO A 132 -1.74 1.62 21.87
N GLY A 133 -1.22 2.85 21.93
CA GLY A 133 -0.03 3.21 22.72
C GLY A 133 1.32 3.03 22.04
N TYR A 134 1.36 2.65 20.76
CA TYR A 134 2.59 2.56 19.96
C TYR A 134 2.46 3.29 18.60
N GLN A 135 3.59 3.48 17.92
CA GLN A 135 3.69 4.15 16.62
C GLN A 135 4.17 3.16 15.56
N VAL A 136 3.73 3.37 14.32
CA VAL A 136 4.08 2.51 13.19
C VAL A 136 4.53 3.27 11.95
N GLY A 137 4.79 4.58 12.06
CA GLY A 137 5.26 5.41 10.95
C GLY A 137 4.26 5.62 9.82
N THR A 138 2.98 5.71 10.19
CA THR A 138 1.89 6.10 9.29
C THR A 138 1.15 7.30 9.83
N ASP A 139 0.52 8.07 8.95
CA ASP A 139 -0.38 9.15 9.34
C ASP A 139 -1.74 9.01 8.64
N PHE A 140 -2.72 8.44 9.35
CA PHE A 140 -4.04 8.14 8.81
C PHE A 140 -4.73 9.32 8.14
N ILE A 141 -4.64 10.54 8.69
CA ILE A 141 -5.43 11.66 8.17
C ILE A 141 -4.81 12.19 6.88
N THR A 142 -3.52 12.52 6.88
CA THR A 142 -2.88 13.11 5.70
C THR A 142 -2.79 12.14 4.54
N THR A 143 -2.54 10.85 4.81
CA THR A 143 -2.51 9.82 3.77
C THR A 143 -3.88 9.62 3.10
N ASN A 144 -4.97 9.70 3.85
CA ASN A 144 -6.32 9.60 3.26
C ASN A 144 -6.86 10.92 2.68
N LEU A 145 -6.08 12.01 2.70
CA LEU A 145 -6.39 13.25 1.99
C LEU A 145 -5.78 13.30 0.58
N ILE A 146 -5.01 12.28 0.19
CA ILE A 146 -4.50 12.11 -1.18
C ILE A 146 -5.69 11.96 -2.14
N GLU A 147 -5.70 12.74 -3.22
CA GLU A 147 -6.84 12.84 -4.16
C GLU A 147 -7.21 11.49 -4.79
N GLU A 148 -6.22 10.64 -5.05
CA GLU A 148 -6.42 9.32 -5.65
C GLU A 148 -7.00 8.25 -4.72
N ILE A 149 -7.10 8.51 -3.40
CA ILE A 149 -7.66 7.59 -2.42
C ILE A 149 -9.16 7.84 -2.26
N ASP A 150 -9.99 6.84 -2.58
CA ASP A 150 -11.44 7.01 -2.67
C ASP A 150 -12.18 6.75 -1.34
N PHE A 151 -11.60 5.92 -0.46
CA PHE A 151 -12.17 5.61 0.85
C PHE A 151 -11.07 5.17 1.82
N THR A 152 -11.41 5.17 3.12
CA THR A 152 -10.45 4.88 4.19
C THR A 152 -10.71 3.53 4.82
N THR A 153 -9.64 2.94 5.38
CA THR A 153 -9.67 1.63 6.06
C THR A 153 -9.10 1.73 7.48
N ILE A 154 -9.64 0.92 8.39
CA ILE A 154 -9.13 0.71 9.74
C ILE A 154 -9.17 -0.78 10.05
N HIS A 155 -8.18 -1.28 10.78
CA HIS A 155 -8.15 -2.66 11.27
C HIS A 155 -8.16 -2.62 12.81
N ALA A 156 -8.82 -3.59 13.44
CA ALA A 156 -8.99 -3.61 14.89
C ALA A 156 -8.73 -5.01 15.45
N TYR A 157 -7.63 -5.14 16.21
CA TYR A 157 -7.25 -6.35 16.92
C TYR A 157 -7.12 -6.06 18.42
N PRO A 158 -8.23 -6.00 19.17
CA PRO A 158 -8.22 -5.62 20.59
C PRO A 158 -7.60 -6.68 21.50
N ASP A 159 -7.48 -7.92 21.02
CA ASP A 159 -6.98 -9.07 21.79
C ASP A 159 -5.47 -9.33 21.62
N ALA A 160 -4.81 -8.57 20.74
CA ALA A 160 -3.40 -8.76 20.38
C ALA A 160 -2.41 -8.24 21.43
#